data_AF-A0A5C1HUP0-F1
#
_entry.id   AF-A0A5C1HUP0-F1
#
_cell.length_a   1.000
_cell.length_b   1.000
_cell.length_c   1.000
_cell.angle_alpha   90.00
_cell.angle_beta   90.00
_cell.angle_gamma   90.00
#
_symmetry.space_group_name_H-M   'P 1'
#
loop_
_entity.id
_entity.type
_entity.pdbx_description
1 polymer ?
#
loop_
_entity_poly.entity_id
_entity_poly.type
_entity_poly.pdbx_seq_one_letter_code
_entity_poly.pdbx_strand_id
1 'polypeptide(L)'
;MSALKNVLITLSFLLILAGCSVKHYTIGMSESEFKNSEKYNLELVEETSQHAVYRRVASADAQMKPLSYHYYYFNSGTLVRTELIETNKPDIVLLSK
;
A
#
# COMPACT_ATOMS: atom_id res chain seq x y z
N MET A 1 -41.88 -21.97 -9.53
CA MET A 1 -41.31 -20.96 -8.61
C MET A 1 -39.95 -21.37 -8.00
N SER A 2 -39.19 -22.29 -8.61
CA SER A 2 -37.89 -22.75 -8.06
C SER A 2 -36.68 -22.07 -8.72
N ALA A 3 -36.73 -21.86 -10.05
CA ALA A 3 -35.62 -21.26 -10.79
C ALA A 3 -35.29 -19.81 -10.39
N LEU A 4 -36.32 -19.00 -10.10
CA LEU A 4 -36.16 -17.59 -9.75
C LEU A 4 -35.43 -17.40 -8.40
N LYS A 5 -35.63 -18.33 -7.45
CA LYS A 5 -34.90 -18.36 -6.17
C LYS A 5 -33.43 -18.70 -6.37
N ASN A 6 -33.11 -19.66 -7.25
CA ASN A 6 -31.73 -20.07 -7.50
C ASN A 6 -30.93 -18.99 -8.23
N VAL A 7 -31.56 -18.21 -9.12
CA VAL A 7 -30.95 -17.04 -9.80
C VAL A 7 -30.64 -15.91 -8.81
N LEU A 8 -31.55 -15.64 -7.87
CA LEU A 8 -31.34 -14.59 -6.87
C LEU A 8 -30.17 -14.90 -5.93
N ILE A 9 -30.02 -16.16 -5.55
CA ILE A 9 -28.92 -16.64 -4.69
C ILE A 9 -27.59 -16.54 -5.44
N THR A 10 -27.54 -16.98 -6.70
CA THR A 10 -26.31 -16.89 -7.51
C THR A 10 -25.89 -15.44 -7.77
N LEU A 11 -26.84 -14.53 -8.01
CA LEU A 11 -26.55 -13.11 -8.20
C LEU A 11 -25.99 -12.44 -6.92
N SER A 12 -26.52 -12.83 -5.75
CA SER A 12 -26.02 -12.37 -4.44
C SER A 12 -24.56 -12.79 -4.20
N PHE A 13 -24.21 -14.05 -4.52
CA PHE A 13 -22.83 -14.52 -4.42
C PHE A 13 -21.87 -13.82 -5.37
N LEU A 14 -22.30 -13.50 -6.60
CA LEU A 14 -21.49 -12.74 -7.56
C LEU A 14 -21.21 -11.29 -7.09
N LEU A 15 -22.17 -10.66 -6.42
CA LEU A 15 -22.03 -9.30 -5.88
C LEU A 15 -20.98 -9.21 -4.75
N ILE A 16 -20.86 -10.25 -3.92
CA ILE A 16 -19.88 -10.29 -2.82
C ILE A 16 -18.45 -10.42 -3.36
N LEU A 17 -18.25 -11.14 -4.47
CA LEU A 17 -16.92 -11.33 -5.07
C LEU A 17 -16.40 -10.08 -5.83
N ALA A 18 -17.30 -9.21 -6.29
CA ALA A 18 -16.92 -7.95 -6.95
C ALA A 18 -16.39 -6.88 -5.98
N GLY A 19 -16.50 -7.09 -4.66
CA GLY A 19 -16.10 -6.11 -3.63
C GLY A 19 -14.61 -6.05 -3.31
N CYS A 20 -13.76 -6.85 -3.96
CA CYS A 20 -12.32 -6.85 -3.73
C CYS A 20 -11.67 -5.69 -4.50
N SER A 21 -11.86 -4.44 -4.05
CA SER A 21 -11.08 -3.32 -4.56
C SER A 21 -9.73 -3.25 -3.84
N VAL A 22 -8.66 -3.25 -4.62
CA VAL A 22 -7.34 -2.91 -4.10
C VAL A 22 -7.41 -1.44 -3.71
N LYS A 23 -7.16 -1.11 -2.43
CA LYS A 23 -7.15 0.28 -1.99
C LYS A 23 -5.95 0.99 -2.64
N HIS A 24 -6.24 1.91 -3.55
CA HIS A 24 -5.24 2.79 -4.12
C HIS A 24 -5.18 4.08 -3.30
N TYR A 25 -4.00 4.44 -2.80
CA TYR A 25 -3.83 5.73 -2.13
C TYR A 25 -3.90 6.86 -3.14
N THR A 26 -4.68 7.87 -2.83
CA THR A 26 -4.92 9.01 -3.71
C THR A 26 -4.44 10.28 -3.03
N ILE A 27 -3.87 11.19 -3.83
CA ILE A 27 -3.56 12.53 -3.37
C ILE A 27 -4.86 13.19 -2.89
N GLY A 28 -4.81 13.83 -1.72
CA GLY A 28 -5.96 14.39 -1.05
C GLY A 28 -6.60 13.49 0.02
N MET A 29 -6.21 12.21 0.12
CA MET A 29 -6.75 11.35 1.18
C MET A 29 -6.30 11.81 2.56
N SER A 30 -7.14 11.57 3.57
CA SER A 30 -6.78 11.89 4.96
C SER A 30 -5.79 10.88 5.53
N GLU A 31 -4.96 11.32 6.46
CA GLU A 31 -3.99 10.45 7.15
C GLU A 31 -4.68 9.35 7.96
N SER A 32 -5.85 9.63 8.53
CA SER A 32 -6.65 8.63 9.24
C SER A 32 -7.21 7.57 8.29
N GLU A 33 -7.71 7.96 7.12
CA GLU A 33 -8.14 7.03 6.07
C GLU A 33 -6.97 6.17 5.57
N PHE A 34 -5.79 6.78 5.40
CA PHE A 34 -4.56 6.09 5.03
C PHE A 34 -4.15 5.05 6.08
N LYS A 35 -4.07 5.45 7.35
CA LYS A 35 -3.74 4.54 8.47
C LYS A 35 -4.77 3.41 8.62
N ASN A 36 -6.05 3.69 8.36
CA ASN A 36 -7.12 2.69 8.41
C ASN A 36 -7.14 1.76 7.19
N SER A 37 -6.54 2.19 6.08
CA SER A 37 -6.49 1.39 4.84
C SER A 37 -5.47 0.25 4.92
N GLU A 38 -4.51 0.31 5.84
CA GLU A 38 -3.44 -0.67 5.96
C GLU A 38 -3.26 -1.14 7.40
N LYS A 39 -3.13 -2.46 7.58
CA LYS A 39 -2.84 -3.06 8.89
C LYS A 39 -1.38 -3.50 9.07
N TYR A 40 -0.56 -3.55 8.02
CA TYR A 40 0.76 -4.18 8.10
C TYR A 40 1.84 -3.41 7.33
N ASN A 41 3.06 -3.37 7.89
CA ASN A 41 4.31 -2.88 7.29
C ASN A 41 4.39 -1.39 6.93
N LEU A 42 3.58 -0.55 7.58
CA LEU A 42 3.73 0.91 7.53
C LEU A 42 4.70 1.36 8.63
N GLU A 43 5.75 2.06 8.25
CA GLU A 43 6.73 2.65 9.17
C GLU A 43 6.63 4.16 9.13
N LEU A 44 6.58 4.80 10.30
CA LEU A 44 6.67 6.25 10.42
C LEU A 44 8.15 6.66 10.31
N VAL A 45 8.46 7.51 9.33
CA VAL A 45 9.82 7.98 9.06
C VAL A 45 10.05 9.34 9.73
N GLU A 46 9.06 10.23 9.66
CA GLU A 46 9.14 11.58 10.19
C GLU A 46 7.75 12.06 10.61
N GLU A 47 7.66 12.78 11.73
CA GLU A 47 6.41 13.42 12.19
C GLU A 47 6.71 14.78 12.82
N THR A 48 5.93 15.78 12.42
CA THR A 48 5.87 17.13 12.99
C THR A 48 4.41 17.55 13.15
N SER A 49 4.16 18.75 13.67
CA SER A 49 2.78 19.27 13.81
C SER A 49 2.04 19.47 12.49
N GLN A 50 2.76 19.59 11.37
CA GLN A 50 2.20 19.88 10.05
C GLN A 50 2.58 18.85 9.00
N HIS A 51 3.57 18.00 9.25
CA HIS A 51 4.11 17.08 8.26
C HIS A 51 4.25 15.69 8.84
N ALA A 52 3.92 14.67 8.07
CA ALA A 52 4.22 13.29 8.41
C ALA A 52 4.67 12.53 7.17
N VAL A 53 5.66 11.65 7.33
CA VAL A 53 6.16 10.78 6.27
C VAL A 53 6.06 9.35 6.72
N TYR A 54 5.38 8.55 5.91
CA TYR A 54 5.32 7.11 6.11
C TYR A 54 6.04 6.40 4.98
N ARG A 55 6.63 5.25 5.26
CA ARG A 55 7.15 4.35 4.23
C ARG A 55 6.62 2.94 4.38
N ARG A 56 6.59 2.21 3.26
CA ARG A 56 6.39 0.76 3.25
C ARG A 56 7.30 0.11 2.22
N VAL A 57 7.64 -1.15 2.44
CA VAL A 57 8.37 -1.97 1.46
C VAL A 57 7.49 -2.16 0.22
N ALA A 58 7.99 -1.74 -0.93
CA ALA A 58 7.31 -1.88 -2.22
C ALA A 58 7.72 -3.18 -2.92
N SER A 59 8.99 -3.57 -2.81
CA SER A 59 9.51 -4.86 -3.28
C SER A 59 10.66 -5.35 -2.40
N ALA A 60 10.87 -6.67 -2.37
CA ALA A 60 11.96 -7.32 -1.64
C ALA A 60 12.63 -8.40 -2.51
N ASP A 61 13.88 -8.75 -2.21
CA ASP A 61 14.61 -9.84 -2.85
C ASP A 61 14.18 -11.22 -2.31
N ALA A 62 14.81 -12.29 -2.83
CA ALA A 62 14.53 -13.66 -2.42
C ALA A 62 14.88 -13.95 -0.94
N GLN A 63 15.64 -13.06 -0.28
CA GLN A 63 16.04 -13.13 1.11
C GLN A 63 15.22 -12.16 1.98
N MET A 64 14.11 -11.64 1.47
CA MET A 64 13.23 -10.67 2.14
C MET A 64 13.91 -9.33 2.46
N LYS A 65 15.00 -8.97 1.79
CA LYS A 65 15.61 -7.65 1.93
C LYS A 65 14.87 -6.65 1.03
N PRO A 66 14.45 -5.48 1.56
CA PRO A 66 13.77 -4.46 0.77
C PRO A 66 14.63 -3.93 -0.37
N LEU A 67 14.10 -4.03 -1.59
CA LEU A 67 14.70 -3.49 -2.82
C LEU A 67 14.13 -2.12 -3.18
N SER A 68 12.94 -1.79 -2.71
CA SER A 68 12.34 -0.47 -2.90
C SER A 68 11.30 -0.16 -1.85
N TYR A 69 11.00 1.12 -1.67
CA TYR A 69 10.04 1.64 -0.72
C TYR A 69 9.08 2.64 -1.36
N HIS A 70 7.81 2.56 -1.00
CA HIS A 70 6.88 3.66 -1.22
C HIS A 70 6.92 4.62 -0.04
N TYR A 71 7.08 5.90 -0.31
CA TYR A 71 6.97 7.00 0.64
C TYR A 71 5.65 7.75 0.44
N TYR A 72 5.03 8.15 1.54
CA TYR A 72 3.75 8.86 1.60
C TYR A 72 3.93 10.11 2.44
N TYR A 73 3.81 11.27 1.81
CA TYR A 73 4.06 12.56 2.43
C TYR A 73 2.74 13.25 2.73
N PHE A 74 2.50 13.54 4.00
CA PHE A 74 1.32 14.22 4.49
C PHE A 74 1.65 15.67 4.83
N ASN A 75 0.76 16.59 4.48
CA ASN A 75 0.79 17.96 4.98
C ASN A 75 -0.56 18.25 5.64
N SER A 76 -0.54 18.68 6.89
CA SER A 76 -1.71 19.00 7.71
C SER A 76 -2.77 17.88 7.70
N GLY A 77 -2.31 16.61 7.75
CA GLY A 77 -3.17 15.43 7.75
C GLY A 77 -3.70 15.01 6.37
N THR A 78 -3.22 15.60 5.28
CA THR A 78 -3.62 15.28 3.90
C THR A 78 -2.46 14.72 3.09
N LEU A 79 -2.66 13.61 2.36
CA LEU A 79 -1.64 13.05 1.47
C LEU A 79 -1.40 13.99 0.29
N VAL A 80 -0.19 14.55 0.19
CA VAL A 80 0.16 15.52 -0.86
C VAL A 80 1.12 14.95 -1.90
N ARG A 81 1.86 13.89 -1.57
CA ARG A 81 2.82 13.26 -2.48
C ARG A 81 3.02 11.79 -2.16
N THR A 82 3.23 11.00 -3.21
CA THR A 82 3.73 9.63 -3.12
C THR A 82 5.00 9.50 -3.95
N GLU A 83 5.93 8.65 -3.52
CA GLU A 83 7.21 8.44 -4.21
C GLU A 83 7.63 6.98 -4.09
N LEU A 84 8.20 6.42 -5.14
CA LEU A 84 8.84 5.12 -5.13
C LEU A 84 10.35 5.34 -5.18
N ILE A 85 11.06 4.85 -4.15
CA ILE A 85 12.52 4.96 -4.06
C ILE A 85 13.10 3.55 -4.10
N GLU A 86 14.01 3.31 -5.04
CA GLU A 86 14.79 2.07 -5.10
C GLU A 86 15.93 2.12 -4.07
N THR A 87 16.13 1.02 -3.35
CA THR A 87 17.29 0.86 -2.48
C THR A 87 18.51 0.59 -3.36
N ASN A 88 19.61 1.30 -3.13
CA ASN A 88 20.88 0.97 -3.78
C ASN A 88 21.22 -0.50 -3.50
N LYS A 89 21.29 -1.32 -4.56
CA LYS A 89 21.91 -2.64 -4.46
C LYS A 89 23.36 -2.41 -4.08
N PRO A 90 23.90 -3.03 -3.02
CA PRO A 90 25.32 -2.96 -2.77
C PRO A 90 26.03 -3.55 -3.99
N ASP A 91 26.85 -2.73 -4.67
CA ASP A 91 27.73 -3.22 -5.73
C ASP A 91 28.60 -4.33 -5.13
N ILE A 92 28.38 -5.56 -5.58
CA ILE A 92 29.22 -6.68 -5.20
C ILE A 92 30.55 -6.48 -5.94
N VAL A 93 31.48 -5.77 -5.32
CA VAL A 93 32.86 -5.69 -5.80
C VAL A 93 33.47 -7.06 -5.61
N LEU A 94 33.42 -7.88 -6.66
CA LEU A 94 34.07 -9.17 -6.71
C LEU A 94 35.57 -8.92 -6.88
N LEU A 95 36.30 -8.83 -5.76
CA LEU A 95 37.75 -8.86 -5.75
C LEU A 95 38.20 -10.24 -6.23
N SER A 96 38.32 -10.40 -7.56
CA SER A 96 38.99 -11.55 -8.14
C SER A 96 40.46 -11.52 -7.68
N LYS A 97 40.86 -12.55 -6.94
CA LYS A 97 42.25 -12.81 -6.58
C LYS A 97 42.92 -13.65 -7.67
#